data_AF-A0A1X1WSG9-F1
#
_entry.id   AF-A0A1X1WSG9-F1
#
_cell.length_a   1.000
_cell.length_b   1.000
_cell.length_c   1.000
_cell.angle_alpha   90.00
_cell.angle_beta   90.00
_cell.angle_gamma   90.00
#
_symmetry.space_group_name_H-M   'P 1'
#
loop_
_entity.id
_entity.type
_entity.pdbx_description
1 polymer ?
#
loop_
_entity_poly.entity_id
_entity_poly.type
_entity_poly.pdbx_seq_one_letter_code
_entity_poly.pdbx_strand_id
1 'polypeptide(L)'
;MNEPSPLTLDRLHTVLQRATGLDGKYLAGSVNATSSQVYQPSTSVKFPTGSVASVERVNLWLEDADVRLAVWPAELKSQFTSVYSDPGKVQRLIAAEDASRWEIFPNFQLAFPFSAPAMRWYPRRHLTGAQYLNQWIDDLRDDRARGCRREDVERNEFWDWLLERRYADRDDRQSFDMWLSRQPVRRQIHIRPGFEILRLWSLDEVGASDMSGRFASEVRECLDEILAALGEPSLLTFTANHFEMESDPNCASPPPPSQSDQPNGS
;
A
#
# COMPACT_ATOMS: atom_id res chain seq x y z
N MET A 1 -3.26 -12.14 23.19
CA MET A 1 -2.88 -10.81 22.67
C MET A 1 -3.75 -9.79 23.36
N ASN A 2 -3.14 -8.83 24.05
CA ASN A 2 -3.88 -7.69 24.63
C ASN A 2 -4.04 -6.65 23.53
N GLU A 3 -5.27 -6.23 23.24
CA GLU A 3 -5.48 -5.09 22.35
C GLU A 3 -4.75 -3.86 22.90
N PRO A 4 -4.14 -3.02 22.03
CA PRO A 4 -3.49 -1.80 22.48
C PRO A 4 -4.51 -0.93 23.22
N SER A 5 -4.10 -0.38 24.37
CA SER A 5 -4.99 0.50 25.12
C SER A 5 -5.37 1.71 24.27
N PRO A 6 -6.58 2.31 24.43
CA PRO A 6 -6.97 3.51 23.71
C PRO A 6 -5.93 4.64 23.82
N LEU A 7 -5.30 4.79 24.99
CA LEU A 7 -4.23 5.76 25.23
C LEU A 7 -2.98 5.50 24.39
N THR A 8 -2.66 4.23 24.12
CA THR A 8 -1.55 3.85 23.24
C THR A 8 -1.84 4.26 21.81
N LEU A 9 -3.06 4.00 21.33
CA LEU A 9 -3.46 4.31 19.96
C LEU A 9 -3.50 5.83 19.70
N ASP A 10 -3.99 6.61 20.67
CA ASP A 10 -3.97 8.09 20.62
C ASP A 10 -2.54 8.66 20.55
N ARG A 11 -1.62 8.05 21.29
CA ARG A 11 -0.20 8.43 21.23
C ARG A 11 0.40 8.15 19.86
N LEU A 12 0.19 6.95 19.30
CA LEU A 12 0.66 6.60 17.96
C LEU A 12 0.05 7.53 16.90
N HIS A 13 -1.21 7.89 17.04
CA HIS A 13 -1.88 8.87 16.19
C HIS A 13 -1.18 10.24 16.24
N THR A 14 -0.91 10.75 17.45
CA THR A 14 -0.19 12.01 17.65
C THR A 14 1.21 11.97 17.04
N VAL A 15 1.93 10.85 17.20
CA VAL A 15 3.26 10.65 16.61
C VAL A 15 3.19 10.71 15.09
N LEU A 16 2.29 9.96 14.47
CA LEU A 16 2.16 9.91 13.02
C LEU A 16 1.72 11.27 12.44
N GLN A 17 0.80 11.97 13.11
CA GLN A 17 0.40 13.32 12.72
C GLN A 17 1.57 14.31 12.79
N ARG A 18 2.38 14.28 13.86
CA ARG A 18 3.59 15.12 13.97
C ARG A 18 4.64 14.76 12.93
N ALA A 19 4.84 13.47 12.65
CA ALA A 19 5.79 13.01 11.67
C ALA A 19 5.42 13.49 10.27
N THR A 20 4.15 13.37 9.90
CA THR A 20 3.67 13.66 8.54
C THR A 20 3.18 15.09 8.33
N GLY A 21 2.80 15.81 9.39
CA GLY A 21 2.12 17.10 9.29
C GLY A 21 0.67 17.00 8.79
N LEU A 22 0.12 15.78 8.68
CA LEU A 22 -1.19 15.50 8.12
C LEU A 22 -2.11 14.86 9.15
N ASP A 23 -3.41 15.13 9.04
CA ASP A 23 -4.39 14.50 9.92
C ASP A 23 -4.58 13.01 9.59
N GLY A 24 -4.75 12.21 10.64
CA GLY A 24 -4.86 10.76 10.55
C GLY A 24 -6.27 10.25 10.81
N LYS A 25 -6.45 8.94 10.68
CA LYS A 25 -7.68 8.24 11.06
C LYS A 25 -7.34 7.00 11.85
N TYR A 26 -8.19 6.65 12.81
CA TYR A 26 -8.17 5.36 13.46
C TYR A 26 -8.77 4.30 12.54
N LEU A 27 -8.06 3.18 12.41
CA LEU A 27 -8.54 1.98 11.74
C LEU A 27 -8.80 0.92 12.81
N ALA A 28 -10.02 0.39 12.83
CA ALA A 28 -10.34 -0.74 13.70
C ALA A 28 -9.57 -1.99 13.24
N GLY A 29 -9.22 -2.84 14.20
CA GLY A 29 -8.68 -4.16 13.91
C GLY A 29 -9.68 -5.01 13.12
N SER A 30 -9.18 -6.00 12.38
CA SER A 30 -10.03 -6.93 11.63
C SER A 30 -9.35 -8.28 11.45
N VAL A 31 -10.10 -9.28 11.00
CA VAL A 31 -9.54 -10.61 10.68
C VAL A 31 -9.88 -10.94 9.24
N ASN A 32 -8.89 -11.39 8.48
CA ASN A 32 -9.11 -11.91 7.13
C ASN A 32 -9.90 -13.24 7.22
N ALA A 33 -11.10 -13.28 6.66
CA ALA A 33 -11.97 -14.45 6.74
C ALA A 33 -11.45 -15.69 5.99
N THR A 34 -10.43 -15.53 5.14
CA THR A 34 -9.86 -16.61 4.33
C THR A 34 -8.52 -17.09 4.90
N SER A 35 -7.63 -16.17 5.27
CA SER A 35 -6.30 -16.52 5.79
C SER A 35 -6.21 -16.58 7.32
N SER A 36 -7.27 -16.16 8.03
CA SER A 36 -7.28 -15.96 9.49
C SER A 36 -6.23 -14.94 9.98
N GLN A 37 -5.64 -14.16 9.07
CA GLN A 37 -4.70 -13.11 9.42
C GLN A 37 -5.40 -12.04 10.26
N VAL A 38 -4.80 -11.69 11.39
CA VAL A 38 -5.27 -10.61 12.26
C VAL A 38 -4.60 -9.31 11.82
N TYR A 39 -5.41 -8.27 11.65
CA TYR A 39 -4.97 -6.90 11.45
C TYR A 39 -5.23 -6.14 12.75
N GLN A 40 -4.16 -5.62 13.36
CA GLN A 40 -4.27 -4.85 14.61
C GLN A 40 -4.97 -3.51 14.37
N PRO A 41 -5.62 -2.93 15.40
CA PRO A 41 -6.02 -1.53 15.37
C PRO A 41 -4.81 -0.64 15.09
N SER A 42 -4.99 0.36 14.22
CA SER A 42 -3.89 1.23 13.78
C SER A 42 -4.32 2.68 13.63
N THR A 43 -3.35 3.58 13.55
CA THR A 43 -3.56 4.91 12.97
C THR A 43 -3.09 4.91 11.53
N SER A 44 -3.73 5.70 10.67
CA SER A 44 -3.41 5.80 9.24
C SER A 44 -3.46 7.25 8.78
N VAL A 45 -2.46 7.67 8.02
CA VAL A 45 -2.45 8.95 7.31
C VAL A 45 -2.51 8.66 5.82
N LYS A 46 -3.43 9.33 5.12
CA LYS A 46 -3.49 9.32 3.66
C LYS A 46 -2.76 10.54 3.11
N PHE A 47 -1.85 10.35 2.16
CA PHE A 47 -1.19 11.47 1.50
C PHE A 47 -2.17 12.23 0.58
N PRO A 48 -2.00 13.55 0.41
CA PRO A 48 -2.84 14.35 -0.47
C PRO A 48 -2.84 13.78 -1.90
N THR A 49 -4.00 13.78 -2.57
CA THR A 49 -4.12 13.26 -3.94
C THR A 49 -3.15 13.98 -4.88
N GLY A 50 -2.33 13.22 -5.61
CA GLY A 50 -1.36 13.77 -6.58
C GLY A 50 -0.04 14.25 -5.97
N SER A 51 0.13 14.20 -4.64
CA SER A 51 1.40 14.54 -3.98
C SER A 51 2.50 13.51 -4.25
N VAL A 52 2.11 12.24 -4.36
CA VAL A 52 2.99 11.09 -4.60
C VAL A 52 2.30 10.12 -5.57
N ALA A 53 3.07 9.37 -6.34
CA ALA A 53 2.57 8.51 -7.41
C ALA A 53 2.49 7.02 -7.03
N SER A 54 3.39 6.55 -6.15
CA SER A 54 3.64 5.13 -5.93
C SER A 54 2.94 4.53 -4.70
N VAL A 55 2.42 5.38 -3.81
CA VAL A 55 1.82 5.00 -2.52
C VAL A 55 0.71 5.98 -2.14
N GLU A 56 -0.23 5.57 -1.31
CA GLU A 56 -1.37 6.44 -0.90
C GLU A 56 -1.42 6.74 0.60
N ARG A 57 -0.90 5.83 1.44
CA ARG A 57 -1.11 5.89 2.88
C ARG A 57 0.04 5.23 3.63
N VAL A 58 0.17 5.65 4.87
CA VAL A 58 1.06 5.10 5.87
C VAL A 58 0.26 4.71 7.10
N ASN A 59 0.58 3.58 7.71
CA ASN A 59 -0.03 3.12 8.95
C ASN A 59 1.02 2.98 10.06
N LEU A 60 0.60 3.25 11.29
CA LEU A 60 1.38 3.01 12.50
C LEU A 60 0.53 2.24 13.51
N TRP A 61 1.05 1.15 14.07
CA TRP A 61 0.36 0.36 15.10
C TRP A 61 1.33 -0.26 16.09
N LEU A 62 0.80 -0.76 17.20
CA LEU A 62 1.53 -1.60 18.14
C LEU A 62 1.13 -3.05 17.92
N GLU A 63 2.12 -3.93 17.81
CA GLU A 63 1.92 -5.38 17.79
C GLU A 63 2.97 -6.03 18.70
N ASP A 64 2.49 -6.81 19.67
CA ASP A 64 3.31 -7.37 20.73
C ASP A 64 4.16 -6.31 21.46
N ALA A 65 5.48 -6.32 21.27
CA ALA A 65 6.42 -5.40 21.87
C ALA A 65 7.04 -4.40 20.87
N ASP A 66 6.47 -4.31 19.66
CA ASP A 66 6.99 -3.49 18.58
C ASP A 66 5.98 -2.47 18.07
N VAL A 67 6.43 -1.24 17.88
CA VAL A 67 5.73 -0.25 17.05
C VAL A 67 6.11 -0.49 15.59
N ARG A 68 5.10 -0.63 14.75
CA ARG A 68 5.23 -0.96 13.33
C ARG A 68 4.74 0.19 12.47
N LEU A 69 5.60 0.67 11.57
CA LEU A 69 5.25 1.59 10.50
C LEU A 69 5.21 0.80 9.20
N ALA A 70 4.10 0.86 8.47
CA ALA A 70 4.02 0.25 7.15
C ALA A 70 3.42 1.16 6.09
N VAL A 71 3.89 0.95 4.87
CA VAL A 71 3.34 1.50 3.64
C VAL A 71 3.11 0.37 2.64
N TRP A 72 2.13 0.56 1.75
CA TRP A 72 1.82 -0.40 0.68
C TRP A 72 1.91 0.26 -0.70
N PRO A 73 3.11 0.40 -1.26
CA PRO A 73 3.27 0.90 -2.62
C PRO A 73 2.73 -0.09 -3.65
N ALA A 74 2.51 0.42 -4.87
CA ALA A 74 2.10 -0.40 -6.02
C ALA A 74 0.77 -1.18 -5.83
N GLU A 75 -0.11 -0.74 -4.93
CA GLU A 75 -1.39 -1.41 -4.68
C GLU A 75 -2.39 -1.17 -5.83
N LEU A 76 -2.36 0.04 -6.40
CA LEU A 76 -3.26 0.48 -7.47
C LEU A 76 -2.57 0.52 -8.84
N LYS A 77 -3.37 0.54 -9.91
CA LYS A 77 -2.85 0.53 -11.29
C LYS A 77 -1.83 1.63 -11.57
N SER A 78 -2.17 2.87 -11.29
CA SER A 78 -1.25 4.00 -11.47
C SER A 78 0.04 3.83 -10.65
N GLN A 79 -0.08 3.32 -9.42
CA GLN A 79 1.05 3.10 -8.52
C GLN A 79 1.98 2.02 -9.03
N PHE A 80 1.47 0.82 -9.36
CA PHE A 80 2.33 -0.24 -9.84
C PHE A 80 2.92 0.05 -11.21
N THR A 81 2.20 0.79 -12.07
CA THR A 81 2.77 1.27 -13.33
C THR A 81 3.93 2.22 -13.04
N SER A 82 3.74 3.22 -12.16
CA SER A 82 4.80 4.15 -11.75
C SER A 82 6.03 3.47 -11.16
N VAL A 83 5.84 2.37 -10.43
CA VAL A 83 6.95 1.61 -9.82
C VAL A 83 7.67 0.75 -10.85
N TYR A 84 6.96 -0.18 -11.48
CA TYR A 84 7.59 -1.25 -12.26
C TYR A 84 7.91 -0.86 -13.70
N SER A 85 7.43 0.28 -14.21
CA SER A 85 7.86 0.79 -15.52
C SER A 85 9.26 1.40 -15.50
N ASP A 86 9.82 1.70 -14.33
CA ASP A 86 11.18 2.22 -14.14
C ASP A 86 12.05 1.19 -13.40
N PRO A 87 12.82 0.36 -14.11
CA PRO A 87 13.76 -0.57 -13.48
C PRO A 87 14.75 0.12 -12.53
N GLY A 88 15.14 1.37 -12.80
CA GLY A 88 16.04 2.14 -11.94
C GLY A 88 15.42 2.45 -10.58
N LYS A 89 14.11 2.69 -10.53
CA LYS A 89 13.36 2.84 -9.27
C LYS A 89 13.34 1.55 -8.47
N VAL A 90 13.12 0.41 -9.13
CA VAL A 90 13.18 -0.91 -8.47
C VAL A 90 14.58 -1.17 -7.88
N GLN A 91 15.65 -0.88 -8.63
CA GLN A 91 17.01 -1.06 -8.11
C GLN A 91 17.32 -0.14 -6.92
N ARG A 92 16.83 1.11 -6.93
CA ARG A 92 16.96 2.02 -5.77
C ARG A 92 16.24 1.50 -4.54
N LEU A 93 15.04 0.94 -4.68
CA LEU A 93 14.31 0.33 -3.57
C LEU A 93 15.09 -0.82 -2.94
N ILE A 94 15.61 -1.74 -3.77
CA ILE A 94 16.37 -2.89 -3.29
C ILE A 94 17.65 -2.44 -2.59
N ALA A 95 18.40 -1.51 -3.19
CA ALA A 95 19.62 -0.98 -2.58
C ALA A 95 19.34 -0.21 -1.28
N ALA A 96 18.19 0.47 -1.19
CA ALA A 96 17.79 1.19 0.02
C ALA A 96 17.39 0.23 1.13
N GLU A 97 16.70 -0.88 0.82
CA GLU A 97 16.38 -1.95 1.79
C GLU A 97 17.66 -2.41 2.51
N ASP A 98 18.70 -2.78 1.74
CA ASP A 98 20.00 -3.26 2.25
C ASP A 98 20.72 -2.26 3.19
N ALA A 99 20.47 -0.96 3.01
CA ALA A 99 21.11 0.12 3.76
C ALA A 99 20.24 0.68 4.90
N SER A 100 18.99 0.23 5.01
CA SER A 100 17.99 0.79 5.90
C SER A 100 17.71 -0.11 7.11
N ARG A 101 16.71 0.29 7.91
CA ARG A 101 16.18 -0.53 9.01
C ARG A 101 14.77 -1.05 8.73
N TRP A 102 14.30 -0.91 7.49
CA TRP A 102 13.01 -1.40 7.03
C TRP A 102 13.19 -2.52 6.02
N GLU A 103 12.18 -3.36 5.90
CA GLU A 103 12.18 -4.54 5.04
C GLU A 103 11.04 -4.47 4.02
N ILE A 104 11.26 -5.07 2.85
CA ILE A 104 10.30 -5.19 1.77
C ILE A 104 9.72 -6.61 1.75
N PHE A 105 8.40 -6.69 1.84
CA PHE A 105 7.67 -7.94 1.75
C PHE A 105 6.77 -7.99 0.51
N PRO A 106 6.77 -9.11 -0.23
CA PRO A 106 5.79 -9.32 -1.30
C PRO A 106 4.35 -9.17 -0.80
N ASN A 107 3.49 -8.50 -1.56
CA ASN A 107 2.08 -8.37 -1.22
C ASN A 107 1.19 -8.61 -2.44
N PHE A 108 1.49 -9.69 -3.17
CA PHE A 108 0.67 -10.17 -4.28
C PHE A 108 -0.77 -10.36 -3.81
N GLN A 109 -1.73 -9.84 -4.56
CA GLN A 109 -3.13 -10.04 -4.23
C GLN A 109 -3.99 -10.17 -5.49
N LEU A 110 -5.01 -11.04 -5.38
CA LEU A 110 -6.14 -11.03 -6.28
C LEU A 110 -7.31 -10.32 -5.63
N ALA A 111 -7.86 -9.34 -6.33
CA ALA A 111 -8.79 -8.40 -5.75
C ALA A 111 -9.80 -7.88 -6.76
N PHE A 112 -10.99 -7.49 -6.30
CA PHE A 112 -11.96 -6.74 -7.09
C PHE A 112 -11.75 -5.24 -6.90
N PRO A 113 -12.25 -4.37 -7.80
CA PRO A 113 -12.28 -2.92 -7.56
C PRO A 113 -12.88 -2.62 -6.17
N PHE A 114 -12.19 -1.77 -5.40
CA PHE A 114 -12.61 -1.33 -4.05
C PHE A 114 -12.84 -2.44 -3.01
N SER A 115 -12.35 -3.66 -3.24
CA SER A 115 -12.43 -4.73 -2.23
C SER A 115 -11.66 -4.36 -0.97
N ALA A 116 -12.30 -4.52 0.19
CA ALA A 116 -11.64 -4.46 1.48
C ALA A 116 -10.58 -5.58 1.60
N PRO A 117 -9.50 -5.41 2.40
CA PRO A 117 -8.43 -6.41 2.52
C PRO A 117 -8.94 -7.83 2.81
N ALA A 118 -9.91 -7.99 3.71
CA ALA A 118 -10.50 -9.29 4.06
C ALA A 118 -11.21 -10.03 2.89
N MET A 119 -11.50 -9.33 1.78
CA MET A 119 -12.14 -9.89 0.59
C MET A 119 -11.15 -10.27 -0.51
N ARG A 120 -9.86 -10.00 -0.31
CA ARG A 120 -8.80 -10.27 -1.28
C ARG A 120 -8.15 -11.61 -0.99
N TRP A 121 -7.65 -12.26 -2.02
CA TRP A 121 -6.83 -13.44 -1.85
C TRP A 121 -5.37 -13.04 -1.77
N TYR A 122 -4.70 -13.54 -0.74
CA TYR A 122 -3.28 -13.41 -0.50
C TYR A 122 -2.68 -14.81 -0.42
N PRO A 123 -1.81 -15.20 -1.36
CA PRO A 123 -0.98 -16.39 -1.17
C PRO A 123 0.05 -16.15 -0.07
N ARG A 124 0.69 -17.22 0.39
CA ARG A 124 1.86 -17.10 1.26
C ARG A 124 3.02 -16.40 0.53
N ARG A 125 3.84 -15.67 1.30
CA ARG A 125 4.99 -14.91 0.78
C ARG A 125 6.18 -15.85 0.62
N HIS A 126 6.49 -16.23 -0.62
CA HIS A 126 7.55 -17.20 -0.95
C HIS A 126 8.84 -16.57 -1.50
N LEU A 127 8.77 -15.28 -1.82
CA LEU A 127 9.84 -14.50 -2.44
C LEU A 127 10.42 -13.53 -1.41
N THR A 128 11.70 -13.22 -1.55
CA THR A 128 12.27 -12.02 -0.93
C THR A 128 11.70 -10.76 -1.60
N GLY A 129 11.76 -9.60 -0.92
CA GLY A 129 11.39 -8.32 -1.52
C GLY A 129 12.09 -8.07 -2.85
N ALA A 130 13.42 -8.22 -2.87
CA ALA A 130 14.23 -8.05 -4.08
C ALA A 130 13.83 -8.97 -5.25
N GLN A 131 13.58 -10.28 -4.98
CA GLN A 131 13.14 -11.20 -6.03
C GLN A 131 11.78 -10.79 -6.60
N TYR A 132 10.83 -10.47 -5.72
CA TYR A 132 9.48 -10.08 -6.09
C TYR A 132 9.44 -8.79 -6.93
N LEU A 133 10.18 -7.76 -6.49
CA LEU A 133 10.22 -6.49 -7.21
C LEU A 133 10.85 -6.63 -8.61
N ASN A 134 11.93 -7.41 -8.74
CA ASN A 134 12.56 -7.65 -10.04
C ASN A 134 11.62 -8.42 -11.00
N GLN A 135 10.93 -9.47 -10.51
CA GLN A 135 10.01 -10.24 -11.34
C GLN A 135 8.88 -9.38 -11.92
N TRP A 136 8.39 -8.40 -11.14
CA TRP A 136 7.31 -7.53 -11.57
C TRP A 136 7.67 -6.53 -12.67
N ILE A 137 8.95 -6.26 -12.90
CA ILE A 137 9.39 -5.49 -14.09
C ILE A 137 9.00 -6.24 -15.37
N ASP A 138 9.28 -7.55 -15.41
CA ASP A 138 9.00 -8.39 -16.56
C ASP A 138 7.51 -8.73 -16.64
N ASP A 139 6.87 -9.08 -15.52
CA ASP A 139 5.45 -9.40 -15.49
C ASP A 139 4.56 -8.18 -15.85
N LEU A 140 4.97 -6.95 -15.52
CA LEU A 140 4.28 -5.76 -16.01
C LEU A 140 4.43 -5.61 -17.53
N ARG A 141 5.63 -5.86 -18.07
CA ARG A 141 5.90 -5.80 -19.51
C ARG A 141 5.09 -6.84 -20.29
N ASP A 142 4.87 -8.00 -19.70
CA ASP A 142 4.05 -9.10 -20.22
C ASP A 142 2.53 -8.91 -19.98
N ASP A 143 2.10 -7.71 -19.57
CA ASP A 143 0.71 -7.34 -19.28
C ASP A 143 0.04 -8.26 -18.22
N ARG A 144 0.81 -8.80 -17.26
CA ARG A 144 0.27 -9.67 -16.21
C ARG A 144 -0.49 -8.89 -15.13
N ALA A 145 -0.14 -7.63 -14.89
CA ALA A 145 -0.82 -6.77 -13.91
C ALA A 145 -2.12 -6.16 -14.48
N ARG A 146 -3.14 -7.00 -14.72
CA ARG A 146 -4.39 -6.61 -15.37
C ARG A 146 -5.65 -7.12 -14.65
N GLY A 147 -6.81 -6.66 -15.12
CA GLY A 147 -8.09 -7.26 -14.81
C GLY A 147 -8.33 -8.50 -15.68
N CYS A 148 -8.59 -9.62 -15.05
CA CYS A 148 -8.88 -10.91 -15.67
C CYS A 148 -10.36 -11.26 -15.48
N ARG A 149 -10.92 -12.02 -16.42
CA ARG A 149 -12.22 -12.66 -16.20
C ARG A 149 -12.02 -13.87 -15.29
N ARG A 150 -13.10 -14.31 -14.65
CA ARG A 150 -13.08 -15.51 -13.82
C ARG A 150 -12.61 -16.73 -14.60
N GLU A 151 -13.09 -16.91 -15.82
CA GLU A 151 -12.70 -18.00 -16.72
C GLU A 151 -11.18 -18.04 -16.98
N ASP A 152 -10.51 -16.88 -17.05
CA ASP A 152 -9.06 -16.80 -17.23
C ASP A 152 -8.29 -17.23 -15.97
N VAL A 153 -8.85 -16.97 -14.79
CA VAL A 153 -8.24 -17.28 -13.48
C VAL A 153 -8.48 -18.74 -13.09
N GLU A 154 -9.58 -19.35 -13.54
CA GLU A 154 -9.90 -20.77 -13.32
C GLU A 154 -9.06 -21.73 -14.17
N ARG A 155 -8.43 -21.22 -15.23
CA ARG A 155 -7.56 -21.98 -16.12
C ARG A 155 -6.29 -22.46 -15.42
N ASN A 156 -5.85 -23.67 -15.76
CA ASN A 156 -4.62 -24.24 -15.21
C ASN A 156 -3.39 -23.39 -15.57
N GLU A 157 -3.37 -22.77 -16.74
CA GLU A 157 -2.25 -21.92 -17.16
C GLU A 157 -2.03 -20.71 -16.25
N PHE A 158 -3.10 -20.19 -15.62
CA PHE A 158 -2.98 -19.12 -14.64
C PHE A 158 -2.35 -19.63 -13.35
N TRP A 159 -2.79 -20.79 -12.86
CA TRP A 159 -2.23 -21.42 -11.67
C TRP A 159 -0.77 -21.84 -11.87
N ASP A 160 -0.45 -22.42 -13.03
CA ASP A 160 0.90 -22.82 -13.40
C ASP A 160 1.84 -21.60 -13.45
N TRP A 161 1.36 -20.45 -13.96
CA TRP A 161 2.11 -19.20 -13.91
C TRP A 161 2.38 -18.72 -12.47
N LEU A 162 1.40 -18.83 -11.56
CA LEU A 162 1.61 -18.48 -10.15
C LEU A 162 2.68 -19.37 -9.50
N LEU A 163 2.68 -20.67 -9.81
CA LEU A 163 3.67 -21.63 -9.31
C LEU A 163 5.07 -21.37 -9.89
N GLU A 164 5.16 -21.17 -11.22
CA GLU A 164 6.41 -20.92 -11.93
C GLU A 164 7.08 -19.63 -11.44
N ARG A 165 6.31 -18.56 -11.30
CA ARG A 165 6.80 -17.29 -10.74
C ARG A 165 6.97 -17.31 -9.22
N ARG A 166 6.50 -18.38 -8.56
CA ARG A 166 6.49 -18.55 -7.09
C ARG A 166 5.68 -17.46 -6.37
N TYR A 167 4.66 -16.90 -7.03
CA TYR A 167 3.66 -16.07 -6.37
C TYR A 167 2.74 -16.88 -5.47
N ALA A 168 2.62 -18.18 -5.72
CA ALA A 168 1.95 -19.15 -4.86
C ALA A 168 2.70 -20.48 -4.88
N ASP A 169 2.38 -21.36 -3.95
CA ASP A 169 2.81 -22.76 -3.96
C ASP A 169 1.61 -23.72 -4.02
N ARG A 170 1.89 -25.03 -3.93
CA ARG A 170 0.87 -26.06 -4.03
C ARG A 170 -0.12 -26.03 -2.86
N ASP A 171 0.29 -25.67 -1.65
CA ASP A 171 -0.65 -25.67 -0.52
C ASP A 171 -1.52 -24.41 -0.49
N ASP A 172 -1.14 -23.36 -1.23
CA ASP A 172 -2.00 -22.19 -1.43
C ASP A 172 -3.27 -22.53 -2.26
N ARG A 173 -3.28 -23.65 -2.99
CA ARG A 173 -4.36 -24.04 -3.93
C ARG A 173 -5.73 -24.11 -3.26
N GLN A 174 -5.81 -24.73 -2.09
CA GLN A 174 -7.08 -24.88 -1.39
C GLN A 174 -7.68 -23.52 -1.02
N SER A 175 -6.85 -22.60 -0.54
CA SER A 175 -7.27 -21.24 -0.18
C SER A 175 -7.71 -20.44 -1.42
N PHE A 176 -7.03 -20.64 -2.55
CA PHE A 176 -7.35 -20.03 -3.83
C PHE A 176 -8.72 -20.50 -4.33
N ASP A 177 -8.95 -21.80 -4.41
CA ASP A 177 -10.22 -22.38 -4.87
C ASP A 177 -11.38 -21.96 -3.95
N MET A 178 -11.15 -21.97 -2.63
CA MET A 178 -12.12 -21.50 -1.64
C MET A 178 -12.44 -20.02 -1.83
N TRP A 179 -11.43 -19.16 -1.95
CA TRP A 179 -11.64 -17.74 -2.20
C TRP A 179 -12.41 -17.52 -3.49
N LEU A 180 -11.98 -18.14 -4.59
CA LEU A 180 -12.57 -17.97 -5.92
C LEU A 180 -14.04 -18.43 -5.93
N SER A 181 -14.38 -19.55 -5.30
CA SER A 181 -15.77 -20.05 -5.22
C SER A 181 -16.75 -19.07 -4.55
N ARG A 182 -16.25 -18.21 -3.65
CA ARG A 182 -17.07 -17.22 -2.92
C ARG A 182 -17.27 -15.92 -3.70
N GLN A 183 -16.63 -15.75 -4.86
CA GLN A 183 -16.65 -14.48 -5.59
C GLN A 183 -17.74 -14.42 -6.68
N PRO A 184 -18.34 -13.24 -6.92
CA PRO A 184 -19.31 -13.05 -7.99
C PRO A 184 -18.73 -13.34 -9.37
N VAL A 185 -19.40 -14.19 -10.16
CA VAL A 185 -18.94 -14.66 -11.48
C VAL A 185 -18.71 -13.53 -12.49
N ARG A 186 -19.49 -12.44 -12.42
CA ARG A 186 -19.46 -11.34 -13.41
C ARG A 186 -18.42 -10.24 -13.13
N ARG A 187 -17.67 -10.31 -12.03
CA ARG A 187 -16.69 -9.27 -11.67
C ARG A 187 -15.30 -9.62 -12.20
N GLN A 188 -14.57 -8.61 -12.69
CA GLN A 188 -13.16 -8.76 -13.03
C GLN A 188 -12.31 -8.95 -11.79
N ILE A 189 -11.40 -9.92 -11.84
CA ILE A 189 -10.39 -10.17 -10.82
C ILE A 189 -9.11 -9.45 -11.25
N HIS A 190 -8.65 -8.50 -10.45
CA HIS A 190 -7.42 -7.76 -10.72
C HIS A 190 -6.24 -8.46 -10.05
N ILE A 191 -5.20 -8.70 -10.83
CA ILE A 191 -3.88 -9.07 -10.34
C ILE A 191 -3.19 -7.79 -9.91
N ARG A 192 -2.83 -7.69 -8.62
CA ARG A 192 -2.21 -6.49 -8.06
C ARG A 192 -0.83 -6.82 -7.49
N PRO A 193 0.22 -6.20 -8.03
CA PRO A 193 1.61 -6.47 -7.67
C PRO A 193 2.08 -5.62 -6.48
N GLY A 194 1.21 -5.34 -5.50
CA GLY A 194 1.61 -4.51 -4.37
C GLY A 194 2.73 -5.14 -3.56
N PHE A 195 3.43 -4.34 -2.78
CA PHE A 195 4.36 -4.80 -1.75
C PHE A 195 4.16 -4.01 -0.47
N GLU A 196 4.68 -4.53 0.63
CA GLU A 196 4.69 -3.88 1.93
C GLU A 196 6.12 -3.46 2.24
N ILE A 197 6.31 -2.23 2.71
CA ILE A 197 7.54 -1.83 3.37
C ILE A 197 7.22 -1.68 4.85
N LEU A 198 8.01 -2.33 5.71
CA LEU A 198 7.76 -2.40 7.15
C LEU A 198 9.01 -1.97 7.93
N ARG A 199 8.83 -1.03 8.86
CA ARG A 199 9.83 -0.64 9.85
C ARG A 199 9.31 -1.00 11.25
N LEU A 200 10.17 -1.61 12.06
CA LEU A 200 9.86 -2.02 13.43
C LEU A 200 10.76 -1.32 14.45
N TRP A 201 10.16 -0.69 15.47
CA TRP A 201 10.89 -0.24 16.65
C TRP A 201 10.42 -1.02 17.85
N SER A 202 11.35 -1.54 18.64
CA SER A 202 11.02 -2.09 19.95
C SER A 202 10.47 -1.01 20.87
N LEU A 203 9.61 -1.38 21.82
CA LEU A 203 9.07 -0.43 22.80
C LEU A 203 10.15 0.27 23.63
N ASP A 204 11.32 -0.36 23.82
CA ASP A 204 12.45 0.26 24.52
C ASP A 204 13.06 1.40 23.69
N GLU A 205 13.25 1.21 22.38
CA GLU A 205 13.68 2.27 21.46
C GLU A 205 12.67 3.42 21.43
N VAL A 206 11.38 3.09 21.32
CA VAL A 206 10.29 4.07 21.31
C VAL A 206 10.25 4.85 22.63
N GLY A 207 10.36 4.18 23.78
CA GLY A 207 10.34 4.81 25.09
C GLY A 207 11.49 5.79 25.28
N ALA A 208 12.71 5.40 24.87
CA ALA A 208 13.87 6.29 24.91
C ALA A 208 13.70 7.51 24.01
N SER A 209 13.17 7.33 22.79
CA SER A 209 13.00 8.41 21.83
C SER A 209 11.80 9.32 22.14
N ASP A 210 10.69 8.79 22.64
CA ASP A 210 9.50 9.55 23.03
C ASP A 210 9.76 10.43 24.27
N MET A 211 10.49 9.91 25.27
CA MET A 211 10.94 10.73 26.42
C MET A 211 11.81 11.91 26.01
N SER A 212 12.48 11.82 24.86
CA SER A 212 13.28 12.90 24.29
C SER A 212 12.55 13.72 23.20
N GLY A 213 11.28 13.42 22.94
CA GLY A 213 10.46 14.08 21.91
C GLY A 213 10.89 13.81 20.47
N ARG A 214 11.74 12.78 20.23
CA ARG A 214 12.37 12.50 18.93
C ARG A 214 11.66 11.45 18.09
N PHE A 215 10.79 10.63 18.68
CA PHE A 215 10.22 9.49 17.95
C PHE A 215 9.42 9.91 16.69
N ALA A 216 8.70 11.04 16.74
CA ALA A 216 8.04 11.57 15.54
C ALA A 216 9.02 11.99 14.44
N SER A 217 10.21 12.49 14.79
CA SER A 217 11.26 12.80 13.82
C SER A 217 11.84 11.54 13.20
N GLU A 218 12.07 10.49 14.00
CA GLU A 218 12.54 9.19 13.47
C GLU A 218 11.53 8.56 12.51
N VAL A 219 10.23 8.64 12.82
CA VAL A 219 9.17 8.20 11.90
C VAL A 219 9.19 9.02 10.62
N ARG A 220 9.39 10.34 10.69
CA ARG A 220 9.50 11.21 9.51
C ARG A 220 10.71 10.84 8.65
N GLU A 221 11.89 10.72 9.26
CA GLU A 221 13.12 10.36 8.57
C GLU A 221 12.98 9.02 7.85
N CYS A 222 12.41 8.01 8.53
CA CYS A 222 12.12 6.72 7.91
C CYS A 222 11.16 6.85 6.71
N LEU A 223 10.13 7.69 6.80
CA LEU A 223 9.20 7.91 5.68
C LEU A 223 9.85 8.65 4.52
N ASP A 224 10.69 9.64 4.80
CA ASP A 224 11.44 10.36 3.76
C ASP A 224 12.45 9.45 3.05
N GLU A 225 13.11 8.54 3.77
CA GLU A 225 13.96 7.50 3.17
C GLU A 225 13.15 6.59 2.22
N ILE A 226 11.98 6.12 2.66
CA ILE A 226 11.09 5.28 1.85
C ILE A 226 10.62 6.03 0.60
N LEU A 227 10.17 7.28 0.76
CA LEU A 227 9.72 8.13 -0.34
C LEU A 227 10.85 8.40 -1.34
N ALA A 228 12.05 8.71 -0.85
CA ALA A 228 13.22 8.89 -1.70
C ALA A 228 13.57 7.61 -2.49
N ALA A 229 13.49 6.43 -1.87
CA ALA A 229 13.69 5.15 -2.55
C ALA A 229 12.63 4.91 -3.64
N LEU A 230 11.38 5.31 -3.39
CA LEU A 230 10.29 5.29 -4.37
C LEU A 230 10.42 6.37 -5.47
N GLY A 231 11.40 7.28 -5.36
CA GLY A 231 11.55 8.43 -6.26
C GLY A 231 10.44 9.46 -6.12
N GLU A 232 9.85 9.57 -4.92
CA GLU A 232 8.79 10.49 -4.56
C GLU A 232 9.37 11.73 -3.84
N PRO A 233 8.65 12.88 -3.83
CA PRO A 233 9.03 14.01 -3.00
C PRO A 233 8.99 13.67 -1.51
N SER A 234 9.80 14.36 -0.71
CA SER A 234 9.78 14.25 0.75
C SER A 234 8.48 14.81 1.35
N LEU A 235 8.15 14.41 2.58
CA LEU A 235 6.97 14.86 3.31
C LEU A 235 6.88 16.38 3.37
N LEU A 236 7.98 17.06 3.69
CA LEU A 236 8.03 18.53 3.76
C LEU A 236 7.68 19.18 2.42
N THR A 237 8.16 18.63 1.31
CA THR A 237 7.92 19.19 -0.01
C THR A 237 6.44 19.17 -0.38
N PHE A 238 5.74 18.04 -0.21
CA PHE A 238 4.35 17.99 -0.65
C PHE A 238 3.33 18.47 0.39
N THR A 239 3.68 18.50 1.67
CA THR A 239 2.83 19.16 2.69
C THR A 239 2.81 20.67 2.50
N ALA A 240 3.95 21.31 2.20
CA ALA A 240 4.01 22.73 1.90
C ALA A 240 3.11 23.10 0.70
N ASN A 241 3.21 22.34 -0.39
CA ASN A 241 2.38 22.53 -1.59
C ASN A 241 0.88 22.32 -1.31
N HIS A 242 0.53 21.43 -0.38
CA HIS A 242 -0.87 21.19 -0.01
C HIS A 242 -1.48 22.39 0.74
N PHE A 243 -0.76 22.97 1.69
CA PHE A 243 -1.22 24.17 2.40
C PHE A 243 -1.33 25.38 1.46
N GLU A 244 -0.42 25.52 0.50
CA GLU A 244 -0.52 26.58 -0.52
C GLU A 244 -1.77 26.41 -1.41
N MET A 245 -2.05 25.18 -1.87
CA MET A 245 -3.25 24.89 -2.67
C MET A 245 -4.56 25.09 -1.91
N GLU A 246 -4.63 24.73 -0.62
CA GLU A 246 -5.84 24.94 0.20
C GLU A 246 -6.05 26.43 0.55
N SER A 247 -4.98 27.22 0.54
CA SER A 247 -5.03 28.65 0.83
C SER A 247 -5.37 29.54 -0.38
N ASP A 248 -5.46 28.98 -1.59
CA ASP A 248 -5.84 29.72 -2.81
C ASP A 248 -7.36 29.66 -3.05
N PRO A 249 -8.12 30.75 -2.75
CA PRO A 249 -9.57 30.77 -2.90
C PRO A 249 -10.05 30.66 -4.36
N ASN A 250 -9.15 30.73 -5.36
CA ASN A 250 -9.52 30.66 -6.78
C ASN A 250 -9.58 29.23 -7.36
N CYS A 251 -9.17 28.19 -6.63
CA CYS A 251 -9.20 26.81 -7.15
C CYS A 251 -10.56 26.09 -6.99
N ALA A 252 -11.54 26.69 -6.29
CA ALA A 252 -12.79 26.02 -5.90
C ALA A 252 -14.02 26.35 -6.77
N SER A 253 -13.86 26.68 -8.05
CA SER A 253 -15.02 26.86 -8.96
C SER A 253 -14.83 26.08 -10.25
N PRO A 254 -15.66 25.05 -10.53
CA PRO A 254 -15.73 24.51 -11.88
C PRO A 254 -16.24 25.60 -12.83
N PRO A 255 -15.71 25.69 -14.06
CA PRO A 255 -16.21 26.64 -15.05
C PRO A 255 -17.68 26.33 -15.35
N PRO A 256 -18.52 27.36 -15.56
CA PRO A 256 -19.91 27.15 -15.94
C PRO A 256 -19.97 26.40 -17.27
N PRO A 257 -20.95 25.51 -17.46
CA PRO A 257 -21.07 24.72 -18.69
C PRO A 257 -21.28 25.65 -19.90
N SER A 258 -20.41 25.50 -20.90
CA SER A 258 -20.52 26.18 -22.19
C SER A 258 -21.85 25.83 -22.86
N GLN A 259 -22.69 26.84 -23.07
CA GLN A 259 -23.85 26.73 -23.95
C GLN A 259 -23.37 26.72 -25.41
N SER A 260 -23.30 25.54 -26.02
CA SER A 260 -23.30 25.39 -27.47
C SER A 260 -23.66 23.95 -27.80
N ASP A 261 -24.93 23.73 -28.14
CA ASP A 261 -25.36 22.89 -29.27
C ASP A 261 -26.89 22.95 -29.38
N GLN A 262 -27.37 23.93 -30.16
CA GLN A 262 -28.65 23.76 -30.84
C GLN A 262 -28.37 23.14 -32.21
N PRO A 263 -28.98 21.99 -32.55
CA PRO A 263 -28.89 21.46 -33.89
C PRO A 263 -29.86 22.22 -34.82
N ASN A 264 -29.30 22.67 -35.95
CA ASN A 264 -30.06 23.11 -37.12
C ASN A 264 -30.78 21.92 -37.79
N GLY A 265 -32.04 22.13 -38.19
CA GLY A 265 -32.80 21.37 -39.21
C GLY A 265 -33.63 20.20 -38.65
N SER A 266 -34.93 20.06 -38.92
CA SER A 266 -35.79 20.54 -40.02
C SER A 266 -37.18 20.94 -39.52
#